data_AF-A0A448ZNK6-F1
#
_entry.id   AF-A0A448ZNK6-F1
#
_cell.length_a   1.000
_cell.length_b   1.000
_cell.length_c   1.000
_cell.angle_alpha   90.00
_cell.angle_beta   90.00
_cell.angle_gamma   90.00
#
_symmetry.space_group_name_H-M   'P 1'
#
loop_
_entity.id
_entity.type
_entity.pdbx_description
1 polymer ?
#
loop_
_entity_poly.entity_id
_entity_poly.type
_entity_poly.pdbx_seq_one_letter_code
_entity_poly.pdbx_strand_id
1 'polypeptide(L)'
;MTRDEKDRAVELNEEFGEFAEKRLQSGGSCHRSDVVKSFRRYFAKYRQADSQQYPLTDLEIEKLLRFWNETQNERKAEMTSSGFYYGIQINSDADVFA
;
A
#
# COMPACT_ATOMS: atom_id res chain seq x y z
N MET A 1 -6.17 17.40 -13.93
CA MET A 1 -5.02 16.50 -14.06
C MET A 1 -3.92 17.20 -14.83
N THR A 2 -3.02 17.85 -14.11
CA THR A 2 -1.78 18.43 -14.62
C THR A 2 -0.77 17.31 -14.91
N ARG A 3 0.33 17.65 -15.58
CA ARG A 3 1.42 16.69 -15.84
C ARG A 3 2.02 16.18 -14.53
N ASP A 4 2.28 17.07 -13.58
CA ASP A 4 2.85 16.73 -12.28
C ASP A 4 1.94 15.78 -11.47
N GLU A 5 0.62 15.94 -11.57
CA GLU A 5 -0.33 15.01 -10.95
C GLU A 5 -0.28 13.60 -11.55
N LYS A 6 0.02 13.48 -12.86
CA LYS A 6 0.22 12.18 -13.52
C LYS A 6 1.53 11.53 -13.08
N ASP A 7 2.61 12.31 -13.09
CA ASP A 7 3.94 11.82 -12.75
C ASP A 7 3.97 11.32 -11.30
N ARG A 8 3.36 12.07 -10.36
CA ARG A 8 3.18 11.62 -8.96
C ARG A 8 2.36 10.33 -8.86
N ALA A 9 1.28 10.20 -9.64
CA ALA A 9 0.45 9.01 -9.60
C ALA A 9 1.21 7.78 -10.12
N VAL A 10 2.07 7.93 -11.13
CA VAL A 10 2.94 6.84 -11.61
C VAL A 10 3.94 6.45 -10.53
N GLU A 11 4.66 7.41 -9.96
CA GLU A 11 5.63 7.17 -8.88
C GLU A 11 4.99 6.40 -7.71
N LEU A 12 3.83 6.84 -7.24
CA LEU A 12 3.14 6.19 -6.12
C LEU A 12 2.71 4.75 -6.43
N ASN A 13 2.31 4.46 -7.67
CA ASN A 13 1.95 3.10 -8.06
C ASN A 13 3.18 2.19 -8.17
N GLU A 14 4.30 2.69 -8.67
CA GLU A 14 5.58 1.97 -8.73
C GLU A 14 6.08 1.65 -7.32
N GLU A 15 6.09 2.65 -6.43
CA GLU A 15 6.49 2.47 -5.03
C GLU A 15 5.57 1.50 -4.28
N PHE A 16 4.26 1.58 -4.51
CA PHE A 16 3.33 0.63 -3.90
C PHE A 16 3.55 -0.79 -4.44
N GLY A 17 3.88 -0.94 -5.72
CA GLY A 17 4.28 -2.22 -6.30
C GLY A 17 5.51 -2.80 -5.62
N GLU A 18 6.57 -2.00 -5.46
CA GLU A 18 7.78 -2.42 -4.74
C GLU A 18 7.47 -2.84 -3.30
N PHE A 19 6.72 -2.01 -2.56
CA PHE A 19 6.27 -2.36 -1.22
C PHE A 19 5.51 -3.68 -1.21
N ALA A 20 4.57 -3.88 -2.14
CA ALA A 20 3.75 -5.06 -2.19
C ALA A 20 4.57 -6.33 -2.45
N GLU A 21 5.53 -6.28 -3.39
CA GLU A 21 6.43 -7.40 -3.67
C GLU A 21 7.28 -7.82 -2.46
N LYS A 22 7.68 -6.86 -1.62
CA LYS A 22 8.52 -7.11 -0.44
C LYS A 22 7.74 -7.46 0.81
N ARG A 23 6.53 -6.90 0.97
CA ARG A 23 5.82 -6.83 2.25
C ARG A 23 4.45 -7.48 2.23
N LEU A 24 3.85 -7.74 1.07
CA LEU A 24 2.61 -8.48 0.95
C LEU A 24 2.91 -9.89 0.45
N GLN A 25 2.33 -10.88 1.12
CA GLN A 25 2.42 -12.28 0.71
C GLN A 25 1.02 -12.87 0.56
N SER A 26 0.89 -13.86 -0.31
CA SER A 26 -0.37 -14.55 -0.56
C SER A 26 -0.85 -15.34 0.66
N GLY A 27 -2.17 -15.46 0.78
CA GLY A 27 -2.84 -16.16 1.87
C GLY A 27 -3.07 -15.29 3.12
N GLY A 28 -3.73 -15.87 4.11
CA GLY A 28 -4.08 -15.18 5.35
C GLY A 28 -5.06 -14.02 5.14
N SER A 29 -5.01 -13.05 6.05
CA SER A 29 -5.81 -11.83 5.99
C SER A 29 -5.09 -10.67 6.68
N CYS A 30 -5.27 -9.46 6.18
CA CYS A 30 -4.83 -8.24 6.87
C CYS A 30 -5.88 -7.13 6.77
N HIS A 31 -5.91 -6.22 7.75
CA HIS A 31 -6.75 -5.04 7.68
C HIS A 31 -6.04 -3.96 6.84
N ARG A 32 -6.80 -3.20 6.04
CA ARG A 32 -6.25 -2.10 5.22
C ARG A 32 -5.40 -1.12 6.02
N SER A 33 -5.78 -0.84 7.27
CA SER A 33 -5.01 0.04 8.17
C SER A 33 -3.64 -0.52 8.53
N ASP A 34 -3.49 -1.84 8.60
CA ASP A 34 -2.21 -2.46 8.87
C ASP A 34 -1.30 -2.35 7.65
N VAL A 35 -1.87 -2.47 6.44
CA VAL A 35 -1.15 -2.21 5.19
C VAL A 35 -0.67 -0.76 5.14
N VAL A 36 -1.53 0.21 5.47
CA VAL A 36 -1.16 1.63 5.55
C VAL A 36 -0.01 1.85 6.53
N LYS A 37 -0.09 1.30 7.74
CA LYS A 37 0.99 1.39 8.74
C LYS A 37 2.29 0.77 8.24
N SER A 38 2.21 -0.40 7.61
CA SER A 38 3.36 -1.10 7.04
C SER A 38 4.00 -0.30 5.90
N PHE A 39 3.19 0.28 5.01
CA PHE A 39 3.66 1.14 3.92
C PHE A 39 4.41 2.38 4.44
N ARG A 40 3.87 3.07 5.45
CA ARG A 40 4.53 4.24 6.07
C ARG A 40 5.80 3.88 6.85
N ARG A 41 5.93 2.63 7.31
CA ARG A 41 7.17 2.12 7.91
C ARG A 41 8.23 1.85 6.84
N TYR A 42 7.83 1.25 5.72
CA TYR A 42 8.70 0.94 4.59
C TYR A 42 9.23 2.23 3.91
N PHE A 43 8.35 3.17 3.57
CA PHE A 43 8.72 4.46 2.98
C PHE A 43 8.66 5.57 4.03
N ALA A 44 9.79 5.80 4.72
CA ALA A 44 9.88 6.81 5.77
C ALA A 44 9.51 8.24 5.31
N LYS A 45 9.64 8.56 4.00
CA LYS A 45 9.23 9.85 3.43
C LYS A 45 7.72 10.12 3.56
N TYR A 46 6.91 9.07 3.67
CA TYR A 46 5.47 9.14 3.89
C TYR A 46 5.09 8.89 5.35
N ARG A 47 6.00 9.00 6.33
CA ARG A 47 5.65 8.74 7.74
C ARG A 47 4.63 9.76 8.27
N GLN A 48 4.69 10.99 7.79
CA GLN A 48 3.74 12.07 8.10
C GLN A 48 2.77 12.27 6.94
N ALA A 49 1.46 12.19 7.20
CA ALA A 49 0.44 12.30 6.16
C ALA A 49 0.36 13.70 5.55
N ASP A 50 0.68 14.72 6.35
CA ASP A 50 0.63 16.15 6.08
C ASP A 50 2.01 16.76 5.76
N SER A 51 2.99 15.91 5.42
CA SER A 51 4.31 16.36 4.96
C SER A 51 4.18 17.37 3.82
N GLN A 52 4.83 18.52 3.94
CA GLN A 52 4.83 19.54 2.88
C GLN A 52 5.49 19.06 1.59
N GLN A 53 6.49 18.18 1.72
CA GLN A 53 7.28 17.69 0.60
C GLN A 53 6.67 16.43 -0.04
N TYR A 54 6.07 15.57 0.78
CA TYR A 54 5.50 14.29 0.35
C TYR A 54 4.13 14.03 1.01
N PRO A 55 3.12 14.88 0.72
CA PRO A 55 1.79 14.69 1.29
C PRO A 55 1.19 13.39 0.74
N LEU A 56 0.73 12.52 1.64
CA LEU A 56 0.08 11.27 1.26
C LEU A 56 -0.86 10.82 2.37
N THR A 57 -2.15 10.85 2.09
CA THR A 57 -3.21 10.48 3.04
C THR A 57 -3.39 8.97 3.13
N ASP A 58 -3.97 8.48 4.23
CA ASP A 58 -4.30 7.06 4.38
C ASP A 58 -5.25 6.59 3.27
N LEU A 59 -6.22 7.43 2.89
CA LEU A 59 -7.15 7.14 1.80
C LEU A 59 -6.45 6.96 0.45
N GLU A 60 -5.38 7.72 0.18
CA GLU A 60 -4.59 7.53 -1.05
C GLU A 60 -3.86 6.19 -1.02
N ILE A 61 -3.27 5.81 0.11
CA ILE A 61 -2.60 4.51 0.26
C ILE A 61 -3.61 3.36 0.11
N GLU A 62 -4.81 3.51 0.67
CA GLU A 62 -5.89 2.52 0.48
C GLU A 62 -6.32 2.40 -0.99
N LYS A 63 -6.34 3.50 -1.75
CA LYS A 63 -6.59 3.48 -3.20
C LYS A 63 -5.47 2.76 -3.95
N LEU A 64 -4.21 2.97 -3.56
CA LEU A 64 -3.07 2.24 -4.13
C LEU A 64 -3.19 0.73 -3.86
N LEU A 65 -3.54 0.33 -2.63
CA LEU A 65 -3.80 -1.07 -2.30
C LEU A 65 -4.91 -1.69 -3.16
N ARG A 66 -6.04 -1.00 -3.31
CA ARG A 66 -7.12 -1.45 -4.18
C ARG A 66 -6.66 -1.58 -5.63
N PHE A 67 -5.99 -0.55 -6.15
CA PHE A 67 -5.52 -0.54 -7.54
C PHE A 67 -4.51 -1.66 -7.79
N TRP A 68 -3.53 -1.84 -6.91
CA TRP A 68 -2.58 -2.94 -6.95
C TRP A 68 -3.29 -4.30 -6.92
N ASN A 69 -4.28 -4.49 -6.02
CA ASN A 69 -5.01 -5.75 -5.95
C ASN A 69 -5.78 -6.03 -7.25
N GLU A 70 -6.37 -5.00 -7.86
CA GLU A 70 -7.15 -5.12 -9.08
C GLU A 70 -6.30 -5.35 -10.35
N THR A 71 -5.08 -4.81 -10.38
CA THR A 71 -4.25 -4.79 -11.60
C THR A 71 -3.05 -5.73 -11.57
N GLN A 72 -2.41 -5.89 -10.41
CA GLN A 72 -1.17 -6.67 -10.25
C GLN A 72 -1.41 -7.98 -9.50
N ASN A 73 -2.29 -7.99 -8.49
CA ASN A 73 -2.63 -9.20 -7.74
C ASN A 73 -3.75 -10.03 -8.37
N GLU A 74 -4.19 -9.71 -9.59
CA GLU A 74 -5.27 -10.42 -10.32
C GLU A 74 -6.57 -10.58 -9.51
N ARG A 75 -6.87 -9.63 -8.60
CA ARG A 75 -8.03 -9.68 -7.68
C ARG A 75 -8.04 -10.91 -6.76
N LYS A 76 -6.87 -11.49 -6.47
CA LYS A 76 -6.74 -12.64 -5.56
C LYS A 76 -7.11 -12.30 -4.11
N ALA A 77 -7.12 -11.02 -3.74
CA ALA A 77 -7.60 -10.60 -2.42
C ALA A 77 -9.05 -10.09 -2.43
N GLU A 78 -9.89 -10.65 -1.57
CA GLU A 78 -11.27 -10.21 -1.36
C GLU A 78 -11.36 -9.21 -0.22
N MET A 79 -11.96 -8.05 -0.46
CA MET A 79 -12.13 -7.01 0.57
C MET A 79 -13.54 -7.07 1.18
N THR A 80 -13.60 -7.14 2.51
CA THR A 80 -14.83 -7.04 3.29
C THR A 80 -15.30 -5.59 3.46
N SER A 81 -16.58 -5.43 3.83
CA SER A 81 -17.13 -4.13 4.24
C SER A 81 -16.47 -3.53 5.48
N SER A 82 -15.85 -4.36 6.33
CA SER A 82 -15.10 -3.93 7.51
C SER A 82 -13.65 -3.55 7.20
N GLY A 83 -13.17 -3.69 5.95
CA GLY A 83 -11.82 -3.26 5.54
C GLY A 83 -10.73 -4.32 5.65
N PHE A 84 -11.09 -5.58 5.91
CA PHE A 84 -10.17 -6.72 5.82
C PHE A 84 -10.03 -7.19 4.38
N TYR A 85 -8.80 -7.48 3.97
CA TYR A 85 -8.48 -8.21 2.76
C TYR A 85 -8.16 -9.67 3.11
N TYR A 86 -8.85 -10.61 2.48
CA TYR A 86 -8.60 -12.05 2.56
C TYR A 86 -7.82 -12.52 1.34
N GLY A 87 -6.79 -13.34 1.52
CA GLY A 87 -5.94 -13.82 0.43
C GLY A 87 -4.61 -13.07 0.32
N ILE A 88 -4.41 -12.03 1.14
CA ILE A 88 -3.12 -11.38 1.36
C ILE A 88 -2.90 -11.13 2.86
N GLN A 89 -1.64 -11.12 3.26
CA GLN A 89 -1.22 -10.76 4.60
C GLN A 89 0.10 -9.98 4.55
N ILE A 90 0.41 -9.28 5.63
CA ILE A 90 1.69 -8.59 5.76
C ILE A 90 2.76 -9.62 6.12
N ASN A 91 3.88 -9.61 5.41
CA ASN A 91 5.05 -10.38 5.76
C ASN A 91 5.76 -9.74 6.97
N SER A 92 5.49 -10.27 8.16
CA SER A 92 6.06 -9.81 9.43
C SER A 92 7.56 -10.14 9.57
N ASP A 93 8.06 -11.15 8.86
CA ASP A 93 9.48 -11.53 8.94
C ASP A 93 10.39 -10.47 8.28
N ALA A 94 9.83 -9.69 7.35
CA ALA A 94 10.50 -8.55 6.75
C ALA A 94 10.69 -7.37 7.72
N ASP A 95 10.03 -7.35 8.89
CA ASP A 95 10.23 -6.33 9.94
C ASP A 95 11.36 -6.67 10.92
N VAL A 96 11.87 -7.91 10.92
CA VAL A 96 12.83 -8.39 11.93
C VAL A 96 14.28 -7.94 11.64
N PHE A 97 14.54 -7.42 10.44
CA PHE A 97 15.88 -7.00 10.00
C PHE A 97 16.00 -5.51 9.63
N ALA A 98 15.02 -4.69 10.01
CA ALA A 98 14.99 -3.25 9.74
C ALA A 98 15.35 -2.41 10.97
#